data_AF-X6EMX8-F1
#
_entry.id   AF-X6EMX8-F1
#
_cell.length_a   1.000
_cell.length_b   1.000
_cell.length_c   1.000
_cell.angle_alpha   90.00
_cell.angle_beta   90.00
_cell.angle_gamma   90.00
#
_symmetry.space_group_name_H-M   'P 1'
#
loop_
_entity.id
_entity.type
_entity.pdbx_description
1 polymer ?
#
loop_
_entity_poly.entity_id
_entity_poly.type
_entity_poly.pdbx_seq_one_letter_code
_entity_poly.pdbx_strand_id
1 'polypeptide(L)'
;MGRPSRRRPLDRGRALAGGRDLPASGEFLEIETPRRIVQTWAYGRDHPTLGRRQTRVAWLLEPIADGTRVTICHAGFGGLREAAAEHAKGWARVLAWLQAHIETGKLAGA
;
A
#
# COMPACT_ATOMS: atom_id res chain seq x y z
N MET A 1 4.61 -32.77 -17.84
CA MET A 1 5.70 -31.78 -17.99
C MET A 1 5.08 -30.41 -18.26
N GLY A 2 4.80 -29.63 -17.22
CA GLY A 2 4.20 -28.30 -17.35
C GLY A 2 5.30 -27.24 -17.52
N ARG A 3 5.20 -26.41 -18.55
CA ARG A 3 6.13 -25.29 -18.80
C ARG A 3 6.15 -24.32 -17.61
N PRO A 4 7.32 -23.86 -17.14
CA PRO A 4 7.37 -22.81 -16.15
C PRO A 4 6.89 -21.50 -16.77
N SER A 5 5.89 -20.89 -16.13
CA SER A 5 5.43 -19.53 -16.39
C SER A 5 6.60 -18.56 -16.22
N ARG A 6 7.06 -17.96 -17.31
CA ARG A 6 8.07 -16.89 -17.28
C ARG A 6 7.41 -15.64 -16.72
N ARG A 7 7.69 -15.32 -15.46
CA ARG A 7 7.42 -13.99 -14.90
C ARG A 7 8.20 -12.96 -15.72
N ARG A 8 7.50 -12.10 -16.47
CA ARG A 8 8.14 -10.92 -17.08
C ARG A 8 8.54 -9.97 -15.93
N PRO A 9 9.75 -9.41 -15.94
CA PRO A 9 10.04 -8.25 -15.11
C PRO A 9 9.08 -7.14 -15.56
N LEU A 10 8.20 -6.70 -14.66
CA LEU A 10 7.48 -5.46 -14.89
C LEU A 10 8.51 -4.32 -14.82
N ASP A 11 8.47 -3.41 -15.79
CA ASP A 11 9.29 -2.19 -15.78
C ASP A 11 9.24 -1.57 -14.39
N ARG A 12 10.40 -1.13 -13.88
CA ARG A 12 10.57 -0.46 -12.58
C ARG A 12 9.94 0.94 -12.64
N GLY A 13 8.63 0.98 -12.81
CA GLY A 13 7.84 2.19 -12.87
C GLY A 13 7.74 2.78 -11.48
N ARG A 14 8.47 3.88 -11.24
CA ARG A 14 8.19 4.80 -10.15
C ARG A 14 6.73 5.24 -10.30
N ALA A 15 5.87 4.95 -9.33
CA ALA A 15 4.52 5.51 -9.32
C ALA A 15 4.63 7.03 -9.13
N LEU A 16 4.39 7.78 -10.20
CA LEU A 16 4.41 9.24 -10.22
C LEU A 16 2.98 9.76 -10.00
N ALA A 17 2.67 10.19 -8.78
CA ALA A 17 1.64 11.21 -8.58
C ALA A 17 2.34 12.58 -8.57
N GLY A 18 1.85 13.53 -9.37
CA GLY A 18 2.60 14.71 -9.81
C GLY A 18 3.08 15.67 -8.71
N GLY A 19 4.32 16.15 -8.88
CA GLY A 19 4.72 17.56 -8.68
C GLY A 19 4.73 18.18 -7.28
N ARG A 20 4.43 17.42 -6.22
CA ARG A 20 4.64 17.84 -4.83
C ARG A 20 5.46 16.77 -4.12
N ASP A 21 6.36 17.19 -3.24
CA ASP A 21 7.16 16.33 -2.38
C ASP A 21 6.26 15.25 -1.75
N LEU A 22 6.25 14.05 -2.33
CA LEU A 22 5.35 13.00 -1.88
C LEU A 22 5.88 12.55 -0.53
N PRO A 23 5.06 12.58 0.55
CA PRO A 23 5.52 12.17 1.87
C PRO A 23 6.02 10.72 1.83
N ALA A 24 5.41 9.87 1.00
CA ALA A 24 5.85 8.50 0.76
C ALA A 24 5.90 8.14 -0.73
N SER A 25 6.79 7.23 -1.08
CA SER A 25 7.03 6.70 -2.42
C SER A 25 7.28 5.20 -2.38
N GLY A 26 7.20 4.52 -3.52
CA GLY A 26 7.45 3.09 -3.60
C GLY A 26 7.38 2.54 -5.02
N GLU A 27 7.65 1.25 -5.11
CA GLU A 27 7.62 0.45 -6.33
C GLU A 27 6.66 -0.73 -6.13
N PHE A 28 5.88 -1.05 -7.17
CA PHE A 28 5.09 -2.28 -7.17
C PHE A 28 6.03 -3.49 -7.30
N LEU A 29 5.87 -4.43 -6.37
CA LEU A 29 6.62 -5.68 -6.34
C LEU A 29 5.80 -6.83 -6.94
N GLU A 30 4.49 -6.85 -6.67
CA GLU A 30 3.56 -7.86 -7.16
C GLU A 30 2.22 -7.21 -7.49
N ILE A 31 1.65 -7.58 -8.63
CA ILE A 31 0.26 -7.27 -9.00
C ILE A 31 -0.36 -8.55 -9.52
N GLU A 32 -1.31 -9.10 -8.78
CA GLU A 32 -2.13 -10.23 -9.18
C GLU A 32 -3.57 -9.74 -9.31
N THR A 33 -3.98 -9.37 -10.52
CA THR A 33 -5.31 -8.82 -10.76
C THR A 33 -6.39 -9.90 -10.60
N PRO A 34 -7.52 -9.65 -9.90
CA PRO A 34 -7.87 -8.46 -9.10
C PRO A 34 -7.60 -8.62 -7.59
N ARG A 35 -6.78 -9.59 -7.17
CA ARG A 35 -6.74 -10.13 -5.81
C ARG A 35 -5.68 -9.50 -4.90
N ARG A 36 -4.53 -9.09 -5.43
CA ARG A 36 -3.38 -8.75 -4.60
C ARG A 36 -2.47 -7.70 -5.22
N ILE A 37 -2.01 -6.78 -4.38
CA ILE A 37 -0.99 -5.79 -4.73
C ILE A 37 0.04 -5.75 -3.61
N VAL A 38 1.33 -5.82 -3.94
CA VAL A 38 2.42 -5.63 -2.97
C VAL A 38 3.32 -4.52 -3.50
N GLN A 39 3.69 -3.59 -2.62
CA GLN A 39 4.56 -2.48 -2.96
C GLN A 39 5.56 -2.17 -1.84
N THR A 40 6.68 -1.54 -2.21
CA THR A 40 7.56 -0.90 -1.23
C THR A 40 6.94 0.41 -0.73
N TRP A 41 7.44 0.89 0.40
CA TRP A 41 7.03 2.15 1.01
C TRP A 41 8.22 2.83 1.67
N ALA A 42 8.57 4.03 1.24
CA ALA A 42 9.70 4.82 1.73
C ALA A 42 9.35 6.31 1.76
N TYR A 43 9.78 7.01 2.80
CA TYR A 43 9.60 8.45 2.94
C TYR A 43 10.76 9.22 2.30
N GLY A 44 10.46 10.36 1.67
CA GLY A 44 11.49 11.22 1.06
C GLY A 44 12.39 11.94 2.08
N ARG A 45 11.92 12.07 3.33
CA ARG A 45 12.65 12.62 4.47
C ARG A 45 12.63 11.62 5.64
N ASP A 46 13.47 11.88 6.66
CA ASP A 46 13.50 11.05 7.87
C ASP A 46 12.13 11.04 8.55
N HIS A 47 11.55 9.83 8.67
CA HIS A 47 10.31 9.64 9.41
C HIS A 47 10.62 9.65 10.93
N PRO A 48 9.84 10.35 11.77
CA PRO A 48 10.15 10.49 13.20
C PRO A 48 10.39 9.16 13.94
N THR A 49 9.59 8.14 13.63
CA THR A 49 9.62 6.83 14.30
C THR A 49 10.25 5.72 13.44
N LEU A 50 10.43 5.94 12.13
CA LEU A 50 10.84 4.92 11.15
C LEU A 50 12.19 5.23 10.48
N GLY A 51 12.67 6.48 10.58
CA GLY A 51 13.86 6.96 9.87
C GLY A 51 13.70 6.86 8.35
N ARG A 52 14.77 6.45 7.65
CA ARG A 52 14.76 6.20 6.19
C ARG A 52 14.43 4.75 5.81
N ARG A 53 13.93 3.96 6.76
CA ARG A 53 13.68 2.53 6.53
C ARG A 53 12.61 2.35 5.45
N GLN A 54 12.95 1.58 4.42
CA GLN A 54 11.96 1.10 3.46
C GLN A 54 11.17 -0.08 4.08
N THR A 55 9.86 -0.03 3.91
CA THR A 55 8.90 -1.03 4.38
C THR A 55 8.12 -1.59 3.20
N ARG A 56 7.20 -2.53 3.46
CA ARG A 56 6.34 -3.14 2.44
C ARG A 56 4.88 -3.04 2.84
N VAL A 57 4.02 -2.76 1.87
CA VAL A 57 2.57 -2.75 2.02
C VAL A 57 1.99 -3.79 1.09
N ALA A 58 1.17 -4.68 1.64
CA ALA A 58 0.41 -5.67 0.90
C ALA A 58 -1.08 -5.40 1.05
N TRP A 59 -1.78 -5.39 -0.08
CA TRP A 59 -3.22 -5.31 -0.20
C TRP A 59 -3.75 -6.66 -0.64
N LEU A 60 -4.79 -7.14 0.02
CA LEU A 60 -5.56 -8.31 -0.37
C LEU A 60 -7.01 -7.87 -0.58
N LEU A 61 -7.56 -8.26 -1.73
CA LEU A 61 -8.90 -7.94 -2.17
C LEU A 61 -9.65 -9.25 -2.35
N GLU A 62 -10.61 -9.50 -1.47
CA GLU A 62 -11.38 -10.73 -1.45
C GLU A 62 -12.84 -10.41 -1.77
N PRO A 63 -13.45 -11.04 -2.79
CA PRO A 63 -14.86 -10.87 -3.05
C PRO A 63 -15.67 -11.41 -1.87
N ILE A 64 -16.67 -10.65 -1.44
CA ILE A 64 -17.69 -11.06 -0.48
C ILE A 64 -19.07 -10.87 -1.12
N ALA A 65 -20.14 -11.36 -0.49
CA ALA A 65 -21.48 -11.42 -1.09
C ALA A 65 -21.98 -10.06 -1.63
N ASP A 66 -21.64 -8.97 -0.95
CA ASP A 66 -22.11 -7.60 -1.18
C ASP A 66 -21.00 -6.62 -1.53
N GLY A 67 -19.79 -7.10 -1.86
CA GLY A 67 -18.68 -6.21 -2.19
C GLY A 67 -17.31 -6.87 -2.17
N THR A 68 -16.31 -6.13 -1.70
CA THR A 68 -14.93 -6.60 -1.57
C THR A 68 -14.41 -6.33 -0.17
N ARG A 69 -13.94 -7.37 0.51
CA ARG A 69 -13.15 -7.22 1.73
C ARG A 69 -11.74 -6.79 1.35
N VAL A 70 -11.31 -5.64 1.86
CA VAL A 70 -9.95 -5.14 1.69
C VAL A 70 -9.18 -5.37 2.99
N THR A 71 -8.09 -6.13 2.89
CA THR A 71 -7.14 -6.32 3.99
C THR A 71 -5.82 -5.66 3.62
N ILE A 72 -5.28 -4.85 4.53
CA ILE A 72 -3.96 -4.24 4.39
C ILE A 72 -2.98 -4.78 5.43
N CYS A 73 -1.77 -5.07 5.01
CA CYS A 73 -0.66 -5.44 5.89
C CYS A 73 0.55 -4.57 5.57
N HIS A 74 0.97 -3.75 6.54
CA HIS A 74 2.21 -2.99 6.48
C HIS A 74 3.26 -3.72 7.31
N ALA A 75 4.33 -4.17 6.67
CA ALA A 75 5.40 -4.95 7.31
C ALA A 75 6.79 -4.34 7.02
N GLY A 76 7.81 -4.89 7.67
CA GLY A 76 9.20 -4.44 7.50
C GLY A 76 9.67 -3.42 8.54
N PHE A 77 8.90 -3.19 9.60
CA PHE A 77 9.26 -2.28 10.70
C PHE A 77 10.48 -2.72 11.51
N GLY A 78 10.93 -3.97 11.40
CA GLY A 78 12.17 -4.43 12.04
C GLY A 78 12.17 -4.29 13.57
N GLY A 79 11.02 -4.51 14.22
CA GLY A 79 10.87 -4.38 15.67
C GLY A 79 10.50 -2.98 16.17
N LEU A 80 10.44 -1.97 15.29
CA LEU A 80 10.00 -0.61 15.62
C LEU A 80 8.48 -0.58 15.88
N ARG A 81 8.07 -0.94 17.10
CA ARG A 81 6.65 -1.09 17.49
C ARG A 81 5.88 0.22 17.42
N GLU A 82 6.49 1.33 17.80
CA GLU A 82 5.87 2.66 17.75
C GLU A 82 5.52 3.05 16.31
N ALA A 83 6.49 2.92 15.39
CA ALA A 83 6.25 3.13 13.97
C ALA A 83 5.13 2.23 13.44
N ALA A 84 5.14 0.95 13.77
CA ALA A 84 4.09 0.02 13.34
C ALA A 84 2.70 0.45 13.84
N ALA A 85 2.57 0.87 15.09
CA ALA A 85 1.32 1.31 15.68
C ALA A 85 0.81 2.63 15.06
N GLU A 86 1.70 3.58 14.83
CA GLU A 86 1.39 4.85 14.14
C GLU A 86 0.88 4.60 12.71
N HIS A 87 1.57 3.75 11.95
CA HIS A 87 1.17 3.41 10.57
C HIS A 87 -0.16 2.67 10.54
N ALA A 88 -0.43 1.78 11.51
CA ALA A 88 -1.73 1.13 11.63
C ALA A 88 -2.88 2.14 11.83
N LYS A 89 -2.69 3.16 12.68
CA LYS A 89 -3.67 4.26 12.84
C LYS A 89 -3.84 5.06 11.54
N GLY A 90 -2.73 5.34 10.84
CA GLY A 90 -2.76 6.01 9.54
C GLY A 90 -3.58 5.24 8.51
N TRP A 91 -3.38 3.93 8.40
CA TRP A 91 -4.13 3.07 7.49
C TRP A 91 -5.62 2.98 7.82
N ALA A 92 -5.99 2.91 9.11
CA ALA A 92 -7.39 2.94 9.51
C ALA A 92 -8.11 4.20 8.98
N ARG A 93 -7.45 5.37 9.07
CA ARG A 93 -7.98 6.61 8.51
C ARG A 93 -8.10 6.58 6.98
N VAL A 94 -7.07 6.09 6.28
CA VAL A 94 -7.09 5.97 4.82
C VAL A 94 -8.20 5.03 4.34
N LEU A 95 -8.40 3.90 5.02
CA LEU A 95 -9.48 2.96 4.68
C LEU A 95 -10.87 3.57 4.93
N ALA A 96 -11.05 4.37 5.98
CA ALA A 96 -12.29 5.10 6.21
C ALA A 96 -12.58 6.11 5.09
N TRP A 97 -11.57 6.83 4.60
CA TRP A 97 -11.72 7.72 3.45
C TRP A 97 -12.06 6.98 2.17
N LEU A 98 -11.44 5.82 1.93
CA LEU A 98 -11.73 4.97 0.78
C LEU A 98 -13.17 4.48 0.80
N GLN A 99 -13.64 4.02 1.96
CA GLN A 99 -15.02 3.58 2.15
C GLN A 99 -16.00 4.72 1.83
N ALA A 100 -15.82 5.89 2.46
CA ALA A 100 -16.67 7.05 2.21
C ALA A 100 -16.65 7.48 0.73
N HIS A 101 -15.50 7.38 0.07
CA HIS A 101 -15.37 7.69 -1.36
C HIS A 101 -16.18 6.74 -2.24
N ILE A 102 -16.12 5.44 -1.97
CA ILE A 102 -16.88 4.42 -2.72
C ILE A 102 -18.38 4.59 -2.49
N GLU A 103 -18.79 4.87 -1.26
CA GLU A 103 -20.21 4.99 -0.88
C GLU A 103 -20.86 6.29 -1.41
N THR A 104 -20.13 7.40 -1.43
CA THR A 104 -20.68 8.74 -1.75
C THR A 104 -20.25 9.31 -3.10
N GLY A 105 -19.24 8.70 -3.74
CA GLY A 105 -18.57 9.26 -4.91
C GLY A 105 -17.70 10.49 -4.64
N LYS A 106 -17.45 10.87 -3.38
CA LYS A 106 -16.66 12.05 -2.99
C LYS A 106 -15.54 11.67 -2.01
N LEU A 107 -14.33 12.19 -2.20
CA LEU A 107 -13.26 12.01 -1.20
C LEU A 107 -13.68 12.70 0.11
N ALA A 108 -13.68 11.97 1.23
CA ALA A 108 -13.89 12.57 2.55
C ALA A 108 -12.70 13.49 2.86
N GLY A 109 -13.00 14.74 3.24
CA GLY A 109 -12.03 15.82 3.42
C GLY A 109 -10.88 15.45 4.37
N ALA A 110 -9.68 15.83 3.93
CA ALA A 110 -8.41 15.71 4.64
C ALA A 110 -8.36 16.54 5.93
#